data_AF-A0A4Q0NT33-F1
#
_entry.id   AF-A0A4Q0NT33-F1
#
_cell.length_a   1.000
_cell.length_b   1.000
_cell.length_c   1.000
_cell.angle_alpha   90.00
_cell.angle_beta   90.00
_cell.angle_gamma   90.00
#
_symmetry.space_group_name_H-M   'P 1'
#
loop_
_entity.id
_entity.type
_entity.pdbx_description
1 polymer ?
#
loop_
_entity_poly.entity_id
_entity_poly.type
_entity_poly.pdbx_seq_one_letter_code
_entity_poly.pdbx_strand_id
1 'polypeptide(L)'
;MKTDENINANHIDGNILALVTIFRDINNHWIREINIEGDCFDYDSQDIYRHVLNEIFIKVELVEKINPQVQKEDRSILLEDLIKAVDNNIKLFTNHKDLFQDLPRQKLLIKEFRERKYSKSTKDDKSLYDVFTRLKETQNRKFYFNSELYESIGFLEHNFHEEIHYYALDLKRQIAGNFLEESKYDRNYLMIHDNLFFNMGVVYLIHKNYSGILFETISEIELYNVLNLQNTVQYLKIKNNEKGFYLISKLKSLIQNDLQEVWLGGILKEIGKSKKYYNSKYRTVVGSNATDDQQHFVEVLDTIFKENIKQLVS
;
A
#
# COMPACT_ATOMS: atom_id res chain seq x y z
N MET A 1 29.74 0.19 34.09
CA MET A 1 28.46 -0.43 34.51
C MET A 1 27.39 0.09 33.59
N LYS A 2 26.89 -0.76 32.68
CA LYS A 2 25.69 -0.47 31.89
C LYS A 2 24.50 -0.63 32.83
N THR A 3 23.66 0.39 32.93
CA THR A 3 22.37 0.32 33.58
C THR A 3 21.49 -0.64 32.79
N ASP A 4 21.16 -1.79 33.37
CA ASP A 4 20.11 -2.67 32.89
C ASP A 4 18.80 -1.87 32.92
N GLU A 5 18.39 -1.37 31.75
CA GLU A 5 17.00 -0.97 31.54
C GLU A 5 16.15 -2.23 31.70
N ASN A 6 15.63 -2.38 32.91
CA ASN A 6 14.59 -3.33 33.25
C ASN A 6 13.36 -2.93 32.42
N ILE A 7 13.28 -3.37 31.16
CA ILE A 7 12.08 -3.26 30.32
C ILE A 7 10.99 -4.01 31.09
N ASN A 8 10.20 -3.24 31.82
CA ASN A 8 9.32 -3.74 32.86
C ASN A 8 8.22 -4.57 32.17
N ALA A 9 8.02 -5.82 32.57
CA ALA A 9 6.96 -6.69 32.04
C ALA A 9 5.56 -6.00 32.05
N ASN A 10 5.34 -5.09 33.01
CA ASN A 10 4.15 -4.24 33.11
C ASN A 10 3.89 -3.35 31.88
N HIS A 11 4.93 -2.96 31.15
CA HIS A 11 4.81 -2.12 29.96
C HIS A 11 4.26 -2.90 28.76
N ILE A 12 4.67 -4.17 28.60
CA ILE A 12 4.17 -5.04 27.52
C ILE A 12 2.72 -5.42 27.77
N ASP A 13 2.38 -5.80 29.01
CA ASP A 13 0.99 -6.13 29.37
C ASP A 13 0.07 -4.91 29.20
N GLY A 14 0.56 -3.72 29.56
CA GLY A 14 -0.11 -2.45 29.30
C GLY A 14 -0.32 -2.15 27.82
N ASN A 15 0.68 -2.44 26.97
CA ASN A 15 0.57 -2.30 25.52
C ASN A 15 -0.47 -3.25 24.92
N ILE A 16 -0.52 -4.50 25.39
CA ILE A 16 -1.53 -5.47 24.94
C ILE A 16 -2.93 -4.97 25.31
N LEU A 17 -3.14 -4.51 26.54
CA LEU A 17 -4.41 -3.94 27.00
C LEU A 17 -4.80 -2.69 26.20
N ALA A 18 -3.83 -1.81 25.89
CA ALA A 18 -4.08 -0.64 25.06
C ALA A 18 -4.56 -1.04 23.65
N LEU A 19 -3.91 -2.02 23.02
CA LEU A 19 -4.33 -2.53 21.72
C LEU A 19 -5.72 -3.17 21.76
N VAL A 20 -6.06 -3.92 22.82
CA VAL A 20 -7.40 -4.49 23.00
C VAL A 20 -8.45 -3.38 22.97
N THR A 21 -8.23 -2.31 23.75
CA THR A 21 -9.14 -1.17 23.83
C THR A 21 -9.26 -0.48 22.48
N ILE A 22 -8.13 -0.18 21.83
CA ILE A 22 -8.11 0.50 20.54
C ILE A 22 -8.81 -0.31 19.45
N PHE A 23 -8.57 -1.62 19.37
CA PHE A 23 -9.29 -2.45 18.40
C PHE A 23 -10.79 -2.51 18.69
N ARG A 24 -11.20 -2.55 19.97
CA ARG A 24 -12.63 -2.47 20.32
C ARG A 24 -13.24 -1.14 19.89
N ASP A 25 -12.55 -0.04 20.09
CA ASP A 25 -13.02 1.29 19.67
C ASP A 25 -13.12 1.40 18.14
N ILE A 26 -12.08 0.98 17.41
CA ILE A 26 -12.10 0.90 15.94
C ILE A 26 -13.27 0.02 15.47
N ASN A 27 -13.45 -1.15 16.07
CA ASN A 27 -14.53 -2.07 15.69
C ASN A 27 -15.90 -1.43 15.92
N ASN A 28 -16.09 -0.71 17.01
CA ASN A 28 -17.34 0.01 17.29
C ASN A 28 -17.58 1.13 16.26
N HIS A 29 -16.52 1.86 15.89
CA HIS A 29 -16.59 2.86 14.82
C HIS A 29 -16.95 2.24 13.46
N TRP A 30 -16.30 1.13 13.08
CA TRP A 30 -16.60 0.42 11.85
C TRP A 30 -18.02 -0.14 11.83
N ILE A 31 -18.49 -0.71 12.95
CA ILE A 31 -19.89 -1.16 13.07
C ILE A 31 -20.86 0.01 12.85
N ARG A 32 -20.55 1.19 13.40
CA ARG A 32 -21.36 2.39 13.17
C ARG A 32 -21.34 2.78 11.69
N GLU A 33 -20.16 2.87 11.07
CA GLU A 33 -20.01 3.17 9.64
C GLU A 33 -20.81 2.17 8.78
N ILE A 34 -20.72 0.87 9.08
CA ILE A 34 -21.47 -0.18 8.39
C ILE A 34 -22.99 0.01 8.54
N ASN A 35 -23.47 0.24 9.76
CA ASN A 35 -24.91 0.34 10.05
C ASN A 35 -25.58 1.54 9.39
N ILE A 36 -24.82 2.58 9.04
CA ILE A 36 -25.33 3.76 8.33
C ILE A 36 -24.73 3.89 6.93
N GLU A 37 -24.29 2.78 6.33
CA GLU A 37 -23.83 2.70 4.94
C GLU A 37 -22.74 3.74 4.59
N GLY A 38 -21.87 4.07 5.55
CA GLY A 38 -20.79 5.03 5.37
C GLY A 38 -21.19 6.51 5.57
N ASP A 39 -22.40 6.81 6.01
CA ASP A 39 -22.87 8.20 6.19
C ASP A 39 -22.08 9.00 7.24
N CYS A 40 -21.38 8.33 8.17
CA CYS A 40 -20.48 8.98 9.14
C CYS A 40 -19.01 8.99 8.69
N PHE A 41 -18.74 8.72 7.41
CA PHE A 41 -17.40 8.82 6.86
C PHE A 41 -16.99 10.29 6.74
N ASP A 42 -16.11 10.73 7.63
CA ASP A 42 -15.74 12.14 7.81
C ASP A 42 -14.24 12.34 8.10
N TYR A 43 -13.81 13.60 8.19
CA TYR A 43 -12.40 13.93 8.44
C TYR A 43 -11.91 13.35 9.78
N ASP A 44 -12.69 13.51 10.84
CA ASP A 44 -12.27 13.18 12.21
C ASP A 44 -12.07 11.67 12.37
N SER A 45 -12.96 10.85 11.82
CA SER A 45 -12.79 9.39 11.78
C SER A 45 -11.52 8.97 11.05
N GLN A 46 -11.23 9.57 9.89
CA GLN A 46 -10.01 9.26 9.14
C GLN A 46 -8.75 9.73 9.88
N ASP A 47 -8.82 10.87 10.57
CA ASP A 47 -7.70 11.38 11.36
C ASP A 47 -7.41 10.49 12.58
N ILE A 48 -8.46 9.97 13.23
CA ILE A 48 -8.33 8.96 14.28
C ILE A 48 -7.63 7.72 13.74
N TYR A 49 -8.05 7.19 12.59
CA TYR A 49 -7.42 5.99 12.01
C TYR A 49 -5.95 6.23 11.65
N ARG A 50 -5.65 7.40 11.06
CA ARG A 50 -4.28 7.83 10.78
C ARG A 50 -3.44 7.89 12.05
N HIS A 51 -3.95 8.53 13.10
CA HIS A 51 -3.25 8.67 14.36
C HIS A 51 -2.98 7.31 15.01
N VAL A 52 -3.98 6.44 15.08
CA VAL A 52 -3.82 5.09 15.63
C VAL A 52 -2.75 4.30 14.87
N LEU A 53 -2.77 4.33 13.54
CA LEU A 53 -1.77 3.62 12.74
C LEU A 53 -0.35 4.17 12.98
N ASN A 54 -0.17 5.48 12.82
CA ASN A 54 1.15 6.11 12.85
C ASN A 54 1.74 6.17 14.25
N GLU A 55 0.93 6.48 15.26
CA GLU A 55 1.41 6.75 16.61
C GLU A 55 1.33 5.55 17.54
N ILE A 56 0.48 4.56 17.23
CA ILE A 56 0.26 3.41 18.12
C ILE A 56 0.67 2.11 17.44
N PHE A 57 -0.01 1.68 16.38
CA PHE A 57 0.21 0.36 15.78
C PHE A 57 1.64 0.18 15.26
N ILE A 58 2.22 1.22 14.65
CA ILE A 58 3.59 1.15 14.13
C ILE A 58 4.66 1.20 15.24
N LYS A 59 4.33 1.75 16.41
CA LYS A 59 5.29 2.04 17.49
C LYS A 59 5.20 1.08 18.68
N VAL A 60 4.11 0.31 18.80
CA VAL A 60 3.86 -0.58 19.94
C VAL A 60 4.86 -1.75 19.97
N GLU A 61 5.36 -2.06 21.16
CA GLU A 61 6.20 -3.23 21.42
C GLU A 61 5.39 -4.28 22.18
N LEU A 62 5.34 -5.51 21.65
CA LEU A 62 4.55 -6.62 22.19
C LEU A 62 5.38 -7.79 22.72
N VAL A 63 6.71 -7.70 22.58
CA VAL A 63 7.64 -8.72 23.05
C VAL A 63 8.75 -8.04 23.83
N GLU A 64 9.10 -8.64 24.96
CA GLU A 64 10.24 -8.22 25.78
C GLU A 64 11.54 -8.49 25.01
N LYS A 65 12.43 -7.50 24.93
CA LYS A 65 13.74 -7.65 24.25
C LYS A 65 14.73 -8.50 25.06
N ILE A 66 14.49 -8.67 26.36
CA ILE A 66 15.40 -9.33 27.30
C ILE A 66 14.57 -10.32 28.16
N ASN A 67 14.98 -11.59 28.20
CA ASN A 67 14.35 -12.67 28.97
C ASN A 67 12.82 -12.80 28.74
N PRO A 68 12.36 -13.03 27.49
CA PRO A 68 10.96 -12.93 27.13
C PRO A 68 10.10 -13.95 27.87
N GLN A 69 9.20 -13.46 28.72
CA GLN A 69 8.23 -14.27 29.46
C GLN A 69 6.88 -14.30 28.73
N VAL A 70 6.87 -14.77 27.49
CA VAL A 70 5.66 -14.79 26.63
C VAL A 70 4.56 -15.71 27.20
N GLN A 71 4.93 -16.66 28.07
CA GLN A 71 4.05 -17.74 28.55
C GLN A 71 3.52 -17.56 29.98
N LYS A 72 3.52 -16.33 30.52
CA LYS A 72 2.79 -16.09 31.79
C LYS A 72 1.29 -16.35 31.56
N GLU A 73 0.63 -16.96 32.54
CA GLU A 73 -0.80 -17.26 32.49
C GLU A 73 -1.63 -15.98 32.24
N ASP A 74 -1.33 -14.91 32.98
CA ASP A 74 -1.97 -13.60 32.80
C ASP A 74 -1.76 -13.02 31.39
N ARG A 75 -0.54 -13.15 30.83
CA ARG A 75 -0.23 -12.67 29.47
C ARG A 75 -0.97 -13.47 28.41
N SER A 76 -1.16 -14.77 28.64
CA SER A 76 -1.93 -15.62 27.75
C SER A 76 -3.39 -15.14 27.68
N ILE A 77 -3.99 -14.79 28.82
CA ILE A 77 -5.33 -14.20 28.89
C ILE A 77 -5.39 -12.87 28.13
N LEU A 78 -4.41 -11.98 28.31
CA LEU A 78 -4.36 -10.70 27.60
C LEU A 78 -4.24 -10.88 26.08
N LEU A 79 -3.42 -11.82 25.62
CA LEU A 79 -3.26 -12.15 24.21
C LEU A 79 -4.53 -12.78 23.62
N GLU A 80 -5.24 -13.62 24.37
CA GLU A 80 -6.55 -14.16 23.95
C GLU A 80 -7.57 -13.03 23.73
N ASP A 81 -7.63 -12.05 24.62
CA ASP A 81 -8.53 -10.91 24.48
C ASP A 81 -8.15 -10.01 23.29
N LEU A 82 -6.85 -9.85 23.03
CA LEU A 82 -6.35 -9.15 21.84
C LEU A 82 -6.74 -9.91 20.57
N ILE A 83 -6.56 -11.23 20.53
CA ILE A 83 -6.98 -12.06 19.39
C ILE A 83 -8.49 -11.91 19.15
N LYS A 84 -9.34 -11.91 20.18
CA LYS A 84 -10.79 -11.72 20.01
C LYS A 84 -11.10 -10.36 19.35
N ALA A 85 -10.45 -9.29 19.79
CA ALA A 85 -10.66 -7.95 19.24
C ALA A 85 -10.16 -7.84 17.78
N VAL A 86 -9.00 -8.43 17.49
CA VAL A 86 -8.38 -8.51 16.16
C VAL A 86 -9.24 -9.36 15.21
N ASP A 87 -9.73 -10.52 15.65
CA ASP A 87 -10.60 -11.39 14.85
C ASP A 87 -11.91 -10.72 14.48
N ASN A 88 -12.47 -9.92 15.39
CA ASN A 88 -13.64 -9.12 15.07
C ASN A 88 -13.32 -8.07 13.99
N ASN A 89 -12.19 -7.38 14.09
CA ASN A 89 -11.75 -6.41 13.08
C ASN A 89 -11.59 -7.04 11.69
N ILE A 90 -10.91 -8.20 11.64
CA ILE A 90 -10.71 -8.98 10.41
C ILE A 90 -12.05 -9.38 9.80
N LYS A 91 -13.01 -9.84 10.62
CA LYS A 91 -14.35 -10.23 10.17
C LYS A 91 -15.13 -9.04 9.62
N LEU A 92 -15.12 -7.91 10.32
CA LEU A 92 -15.79 -6.68 9.88
C LEU A 92 -15.28 -6.24 8.51
N PHE A 93 -13.95 -6.14 8.33
CA PHE A 93 -13.38 -5.77 7.04
C PHE A 93 -13.72 -6.78 5.95
N THR A 94 -13.56 -8.09 6.22
CA THR A 94 -13.77 -9.13 5.20
C THR A 94 -15.23 -9.18 4.74
N ASN A 95 -16.18 -9.03 5.65
CA ASN A 95 -17.62 -9.10 5.35
C ASN A 95 -18.15 -7.83 4.66
N HIS A 96 -17.51 -6.69 4.89
CA HIS A 96 -17.94 -5.37 4.40
C HIS A 96 -16.88 -4.71 3.51
N LYS A 97 -16.03 -5.52 2.87
CA LYS A 97 -14.90 -5.02 2.08
C LYS A 97 -15.33 -4.06 0.99
N ASP A 98 -16.37 -4.42 0.24
CA ASP A 98 -16.85 -3.61 -0.88
C ASP A 98 -17.33 -2.23 -0.38
N LEU A 99 -18.07 -2.19 0.74
CA LEU A 99 -18.46 -0.93 1.40
C LEU A 99 -17.23 -0.08 1.72
N PHE A 100 -16.22 -0.63 2.39
CA PHE A 100 -15.02 0.12 2.78
C PHE A 100 -14.20 0.59 1.58
N GLN A 101 -14.20 -0.16 0.47
CA GLN A 101 -13.55 0.23 -0.78
C GLN A 101 -14.28 1.37 -1.48
N ASP A 102 -15.61 1.37 -1.41
CA ASP A 102 -16.48 2.34 -2.10
C ASP A 102 -16.76 3.62 -1.29
N LEU A 103 -16.24 3.73 -0.06
CA LEU A 103 -16.35 4.95 0.76
C LEU A 103 -15.88 6.20 -0.01
N PRO A 104 -16.58 7.34 0.13
CA PRO A 104 -16.43 8.51 -0.75
C PRO A 104 -15.19 9.38 -0.41
N ARG A 105 -14.01 8.77 -0.34
CA ARG A 105 -12.70 9.40 -0.01
C ARG A 105 -12.41 10.65 -0.82
N GLN A 106 -12.56 10.58 -2.14
CA GLN A 106 -12.32 11.72 -3.02
C GLN A 106 -13.29 12.88 -2.74
N LYS A 107 -14.57 12.58 -2.49
CA LYS A 107 -15.58 13.60 -2.17
C LYS A 107 -15.26 14.29 -0.84
N LEU A 108 -14.88 13.51 0.18
CA LEU A 108 -14.45 14.05 1.47
C LEU A 108 -13.20 14.92 1.31
N LEU A 109 -12.19 14.45 0.57
CA LEU A 109 -10.98 15.22 0.29
C LEU A 109 -11.28 16.57 -0.35
N ILE A 110 -12.11 16.59 -1.39
CA ILE A 110 -12.45 17.82 -2.11
C ILE A 110 -13.18 18.80 -1.18
N LYS A 111 -14.11 18.29 -0.37
CA LYS A 111 -14.83 19.09 0.63
C LYS A 111 -13.86 19.76 1.60
N GLU A 112 -13.00 18.97 2.26
CA GLU A 112 -12.05 19.47 3.26
C GLU A 112 -11.00 20.40 2.64
N PHE A 113 -10.53 20.08 1.43
CA PHE A 113 -9.59 20.91 0.69
C PHE A 113 -10.20 22.28 0.33
N ARG A 114 -11.48 22.32 -0.06
CA ARG A 114 -12.22 23.57 -0.25
C ARG A 114 -12.32 24.34 1.05
N GLU A 115 -12.85 23.73 2.10
CA GLU A 115 -13.12 24.41 3.37
C GLU A 115 -11.85 24.98 4.01
N ARG A 116 -10.74 24.24 3.97
CA ARG A 116 -9.49 24.61 4.65
C ARG A 116 -8.57 25.51 3.83
N LYS A 117 -8.45 25.28 2.52
CA LYS A 117 -7.44 25.96 1.67
C LYS A 117 -8.00 26.82 0.56
N TYR A 118 -9.26 26.60 0.16
CA TYR A 118 -9.87 27.25 -1.02
C TYR A 118 -11.30 27.74 -0.76
N SER A 119 -11.60 28.25 0.44
CA SER A 119 -12.98 28.56 0.88
C SER A 119 -13.69 29.62 0.05
N LYS A 120 -12.93 30.49 -0.62
CA LYS A 120 -13.44 31.54 -1.53
C LYS A 120 -13.47 31.10 -3.00
N SER A 121 -13.05 29.88 -3.30
CA SER A 121 -12.98 29.36 -4.67
C SER A 121 -14.36 29.01 -5.21
N THR A 122 -14.64 29.44 -6.44
CA THR A 122 -15.84 29.06 -7.21
C THR A 122 -15.61 27.84 -8.12
N LYS A 123 -14.42 27.21 -8.03
CA LYS A 123 -14.10 26.03 -8.83
C LYS A 123 -15.05 24.89 -8.50
N ASP A 124 -15.53 24.22 -9.55
CA ASP A 124 -16.21 22.94 -9.41
C ASP A 124 -15.27 21.87 -8.80
N ASP A 125 -15.86 20.80 -8.32
CA ASP A 125 -15.16 19.74 -7.59
C ASP A 125 -14.05 19.09 -8.44
N LYS A 126 -14.27 18.91 -9.74
CA LYS A 126 -13.27 18.34 -10.65
C LYS A 126 -12.10 19.29 -10.82
N SER A 127 -12.37 20.56 -11.12
CA SER A 127 -11.33 21.59 -11.23
C SER A 127 -10.52 21.74 -9.94
N LEU A 128 -11.15 21.58 -8.78
CA LEU A 128 -10.47 21.66 -7.50
C LEU A 128 -9.63 20.41 -7.21
N TYR A 129 -10.14 19.23 -7.57
CA TYR A 129 -9.36 18.00 -7.52
C TYR A 129 -8.13 18.05 -8.44
N ASP A 130 -8.26 18.59 -9.65
CA ASP A 130 -7.12 18.80 -10.56
C ASP A 130 -6.04 19.71 -9.96
N VAL A 131 -6.44 20.72 -9.17
CA VAL A 131 -5.48 21.56 -8.43
C VAL A 131 -4.77 20.74 -7.36
N PHE A 132 -5.50 19.95 -6.58
CA PHE A 132 -4.91 19.08 -5.56
C PHE A 132 -3.91 18.08 -6.18
N THR A 133 -4.30 17.42 -7.27
CA THR A 133 -3.48 16.49 -8.05
C THR A 133 -2.17 17.14 -8.48
N ARG A 134 -2.22 18.34 -9.09
CA ARG A 134 -1.00 19.06 -9.48
C ARG A 134 -0.08 19.39 -8.30
N LEU A 135 -0.64 19.80 -7.15
CA LEU A 135 0.17 20.08 -5.96
C LEU A 135 0.90 18.83 -5.46
N LYS A 136 0.26 17.66 -5.57
CA LYS A 136 0.81 16.37 -5.20
C LYS A 136 1.85 15.85 -6.21
N GLU A 137 1.68 16.10 -7.50
CA GLU A 137 2.59 15.67 -8.58
C GLU A 137 3.90 16.43 -8.63
N THR A 138 3.93 17.67 -8.11
CA THR A 138 5.17 18.47 -8.08
C THR A 138 6.27 17.90 -7.17
N GLN A 139 5.94 16.89 -6.37
CA GLN A 139 6.82 16.26 -5.40
C GLN A 139 6.96 14.78 -5.73
N ASN A 140 8.14 14.19 -5.50
CA ASN A 140 8.25 12.74 -5.52
C ASN A 140 7.46 12.12 -4.35
N ARG A 141 7.18 10.82 -4.46
CA ARG A 141 6.38 10.08 -3.48
C ARG A 141 6.78 10.33 -2.03
N LYS A 142 8.07 10.22 -1.71
CA LYS A 142 8.58 10.42 -0.35
C LYS A 142 8.37 11.85 0.15
N PHE A 143 8.63 12.86 -0.67
CA PHE A 143 8.41 14.26 -0.29
C PHE A 143 6.93 14.52 -0.03
N TYR A 144 6.05 14.05 -0.91
CA TYR A 144 4.60 14.22 -0.73
C TYR A 144 4.11 13.65 0.60
N PHE A 145 4.45 12.40 0.92
CA PHE A 145 3.99 11.76 2.16
C PHE A 145 4.59 12.35 3.44
N ASN A 146 5.67 13.13 3.33
CA ASN A 146 6.26 13.89 4.44
C ASN A 146 5.89 15.39 4.40
N SER A 147 4.99 15.80 3.51
CA SER A 147 4.62 17.21 3.33
C SER A 147 3.42 17.62 4.18
N GLU A 148 3.34 18.91 4.49
CA GLU A 148 2.16 19.52 5.11
C GLU A 148 0.89 19.29 4.28
N LEU A 149 0.99 19.15 2.96
CA LEU A 149 -0.15 18.85 2.09
C LEU A 149 -0.76 17.49 2.43
N TYR A 150 0.09 16.45 2.59
CA TYR A 150 -0.38 15.13 2.99
C TYR A 150 -0.93 15.15 4.42
N GLU A 151 -0.20 15.77 5.35
CA GLU A 151 -0.58 15.84 6.75
C GLU A 151 -1.91 16.59 6.96
N SER A 152 -2.14 17.67 6.24
CA SER A 152 -3.35 18.48 6.44
C SER A 152 -4.61 17.92 5.75
N ILE A 153 -4.46 17.21 4.64
CA ILE A 153 -5.59 16.80 3.78
C ILE A 153 -5.30 15.55 2.94
N GLY A 154 -4.08 15.38 2.43
CA GLY A 154 -3.79 14.32 1.45
C GLY A 154 -3.93 12.90 2.01
N PHE A 155 -3.87 12.74 3.33
CA PHE A 155 -4.14 11.47 4.00
C PHE A 155 -5.57 10.95 3.79
N LEU A 156 -6.52 11.80 3.38
CA LEU A 156 -7.91 11.39 3.10
C LEU A 156 -8.05 10.46 1.89
N GLU A 157 -7.05 10.40 0.99
CA GLU A 157 -7.00 9.40 -0.08
C GLU A 157 -6.61 8.00 0.43
N HIS A 158 -6.05 7.91 1.64
CA HIS A 158 -5.55 6.67 2.19
C HIS A 158 -6.71 5.76 2.63
N ASN A 159 -6.62 4.46 2.33
CA ASN A 159 -7.60 3.47 2.77
C ASN A 159 -7.19 2.86 4.12
N PHE A 160 -7.49 3.57 5.21
CA PHE A 160 -7.05 3.15 6.54
C PHE A 160 -7.76 1.87 6.99
N HIS A 161 -9.00 1.63 6.53
CA HIS A 161 -9.70 0.37 6.80
C HIS A 161 -8.90 -0.84 6.29
N GLU A 162 -8.36 -0.74 5.07
CA GLU A 162 -7.54 -1.80 4.49
C GLU A 162 -6.18 -1.93 5.20
N GLU A 163 -5.51 -0.81 5.51
CA GLU A 163 -4.22 -0.86 6.20
C GLU A 163 -4.36 -1.44 7.63
N ILE A 164 -5.37 -1.00 8.39
CA ILE A 164 -5.69 -1.55 9.71
C ILE A 164 -5.99 -3.04 9.61
N HIS A 165 -6.74 -3.48 8.59
CA HIS A 165 -7.01 -4.89 8.36
C HIS A 165 -5.73 -5.70 8.10
N TYR A 166 -4.81 -5.19 7.29
CA TYR A 166 -3.52 -5.87 7.06
C TYR A 166 -2.67 -5.91 8.32
N TYR A 167 -2.65 -4.83 9.11
CA TYR A 167 -2.01 -4.83 10.43
C TYR A 167 -2.63 -5.88 11.36
N ALA A 168 -3.96 -5.98 11.39
CA ALA A 168 -4.69 -6.97 12.20
C ALA A 168 -4.34 -8.42 11.80
N LEU A 169 -4.25 -8.71 10.49
CA LEU A 169 -3.80 -10.02 9.98
C LEU A 169 -2.37 -10.34 10.40
N ASP A 170 -1.46 -9.36 10.29
CA ASP A 170 -0.07 -9.53 10.67
C ASP A 170 0.08 -9.76 12.17
N LEU A 171 -0.59 -8.96 12.99
CA LEU A 171 -0.62 -9.11 14.44
C LEU A 171 -1.15 -10.48 14.86
N LYS A 172 -2.24 -10.96 14.24
CA LYS A 172 -2.77 -12.31 14.49
C LYS A 172 -1.73 -13.39 14.17
N ARG A 173 -1.02 -13.26 13.05
CA ARG A 173 0.05 -14.19 12.66
C ARG A 173 1.20 -14.16 13.67
N GLN A 174 1.62 -12.98 14.09
CA GLN A 174 2.68 -12.81 15.09
C GLN A 174 2.31 -13.49 16.42
N ILE A 175 1.09 -13.26 16.93
CA ILE A 175 0.63 -13.90 18.18
C ILE A 175 0.58 -15.43 18.02
N ALA A 176 0.02 -15.94 16.92
CA ALA A 176 -0.05 -17.38 16.66
C ALA A 176 1.33 -18.04 16.52
N GLY A 177 2.31 -17.30 16.00
CA GLY A 177 3.70 -17.70 15.89
C GLY A 177 4.53 -17.45 17.15
N ASN A 178 3.93 -17.07 18.28
CA ASN A 178 4.62 -16.66 19.52
C ASN A 178 5.71 -15.60 19.29
N PHE A 179 5.51 -14.74 18.30
CA PHE A 179 6.44 -13.69 17.87
C PHE A 179 7.84 -14.20 17.49
N LEU A 180 7.96 -15.46 17.06
CA LEU A 180 9.22 -16.04 16.61
C LEU A 180 9.68 -15.49 15.24
N GLU A 181 8.75 -15.01 14.42
CA GLU A 181 9.06 -14.31 13.18
C GLU A 181 9.35 -12.84 13.48
N GLU A 182 10.60 -12.38 13.28
CA GLU A 182 11.01 -10.97 13.44
C GLU A 182 10.39 -10.02 12.40
N SER A 183 9.54 -10.50 11.50
CA SER A 183 8.94 -9.66 10.47
C SER A 183 7.95 -8.69 11.12
N LYS A 184 8.38 -7.45 11.36
CA LYS A 184 7.48 -6.34 11.66
C LYS A 184 6.51 -6.19 10.49
N TYR A 185 5.25 -5.86 10.78
CA TYR A 185 4.27 -5.44 9.80
C TYR A 185 4.94 -4.56 8.73
N ASP A 186 4.74 -4.87 7.46
CA ASP A 186 5.29 -4.06 6.37
C ASP A 186 4.64 -2.67 6.44
N ARG A 187 5.39 -1.74 7.05
CA ARG A 187 4.99 -0.34 7.26
C ARG A 187 4.84 0.43 5.96
N ASN A 188 5.15 -0.19 4.82
CA ASN A 188 5.20 0.51 3.55
C ASN A 188 3.96 0.26 2.67
N TYR A 189 2.76 0.26 3.25
CA TYR A 189 1.51 0.21 2.49
C TYR A 189 1.48 1.26 1.35
N LEU A 190 2.08 2.43 1.58
CA LEU A 190 2.16 3.54 0.63
C LEU A 190 3.30 3.44 -0.40
N MET A 191 4.16 2.41 -0.30
CA MET A 191 5.32 2.17 -1.17
C MET A 191 6.28 3.37 -1.25
N ILE A 192 6.50 4.05 -0.11
CA ILE A 192 7.48 5.11 0.09
C ILE A 192 8.89 4.50 0.12
N HIS A 193 9.76 4.90 -0.80
CA HIS A 193 11.18 4.52 -0.78
C HIS A 193 12.03 5.50 -1.60
N ASP A 194 13.36 5.41 -1.41
CA ASP A 194 14.34 6.19 -2.17
C ASP A 194 14.94 5.44 -3.37
N ASN A 195 14.60 4.15 -3.54
CA ASN A 195 15.16 3.33 -4.62
C ASN A 195 14.72 3.82 -6.01
N LEU A 196 15.66 3.83 -6.94
CA LEU A 196 15.41 3.94 -8.38
C LEU A 196 15.72 2.58 -9.01
N PHE A 197 14.69 1.88 -9.48
CA PHE A 197 14.79 0.53 -10.05
C PHE A 197 15.29 0.55 -11.50
N PHE A 198 15.01 1.61 -12.25
CA PHE A 198 15.36 1.72 -13.67
C PHE A 198 15.93 3.09 -14.00
N ASN A 199 17.04 3.08 -14.74
CA ASN A 199 17.55 4.29 -15.37
C ASN A 199 16.68 4.72 -16.56
N MET A 200 16.87 5.96 -17.01
CA MET A 200 16.09 6.53 -18.11
C MET A 200 16.27 5.76 -19.42
N GLY A 201 17.42 5.14 -19.68
CA GLY A 201 17.65 4.37 -20.91
C GLY A 201 16.72 3.15 -21.03
N VAL A 202 16.53 2.42 -19.92
CA VAL A 202 15.56 1.31 -19.87
C VAL A 202 14.15 1.84 -20.10
N VAL A 203 13.77 2.91 -19.39
CA VAL A 203 12.43 3.49 -19.49
C VAL A 203 12.13 4.00 -20.90
N TYR A 204 13.09 4.69 -21.54
CA TYR A 204 12.99 5.16 -22.92
C TYR A 204 12.66 4.01 -23.88
N LEU A 205 13.36 2.88 -23.77
CA LEU A 205 13.11 1.72 -24.63
C LEU A 205 11.72 1.13 -24.39
N ILE A 206 11.27 1.06 -23.14
CA ILE A 206 9.90 0.61 -22.85
C ILE A 206 8.87 1.60 -23.40
N HIS A 207 9.06 2.90 -23.16
CA HIS A 207 8.16 3.96 -23.62
C HIS A 207 8.01 3.92 -25.15
N LYS A 208 9.14 3.97 -25.86
CA LYS A 208 9.21 3.97 -27.32
C LYS A 208 8.48 2.79 -27.96
N ASN A 209 8.61 1.60 -27.36
CA ASN A 209 8.05 0.38 -27.95
C ASN A 209 6.63 0.06 -27.47
N TYR A 210 6.17 0.61 -26.34
CA TYR A 210 4.95 0.15 -25.67
C TYR A 210 3.96 1.24 -25.26
N SER A 211 4.34 2.52 -25.26
CA SER A 211 3.39 3.63 -25.04
C SER A 211 2.38 3.71 -26.18
N GLY A 212 1.08 3.81 -25.85
CA GLY A 212 -0.01 3.77 -26.83
C GLY A 212 -0.29 2.39 -27.44
N ILE A 213 0.61 1.41 -27.29
CA ILE A 213 0.47 0.05 -27.80
C ILE A 213 -0.01 -0.90 -26.69
N LEU A 214 0.81 -1.07 -25.66
CA LEU A 214 0.51 -1.92 -24.50
C LEU A 214 -0.12 -1.14 -23.36
N PHE A 215 0.29 0.13 -23.23
CA PHE A 215 -0.25 1.09 -22.29
C PHE A 215 -1.17 2.08 -23.01
N GLU A 216 -2.03 2.76 -22.27
CA GLU A 216 -2.52 4.06 -22.73
C GLU A 216 -1.35 5.02 -22.99
N THR A 217 -1.59 6.05 -23.79
CA THR A 217 -0.55 7.05 -24.07
C THR A 217 -0.13 7.69 -22.75
N ILE A 218 1.15 7.54 -22.43
CA ILE A 218 1.81 8.08 -21.24
C ILE A 218 3.08 8.80 -21.69
N SER A 219 3.47 9.88 -21.02
CA SER A 219 4.76 10.53 -21.29
C SER A 219 5.92 9.69 -20.75
N GLU A 220 7.11 9.91 -21.30
CA GLU A 220 8.31 9.18 -20.86
C GLU A 220 8.64 9.46 -19.39
N ILE A 221 8.46 10.71 -18.94
CA ILE A 221 8.70 11.13 -17.55
C ILE A 221 7.68 10.50 -16.60
N GLU A 222 6.39 10.46 -16.97
CA GLU A 222 5.37 9.78 -16.16
C GLU A 222 5.68 8.29 -16.06
N LEU A 223 6.05 7.64 -17.17
CA LEU A 223 6.45 6.24 -17.15
C LEU A 223 7.70 6.01 -16.28
N TYR A 224 8.69 6.91 -16.34
CA TYR A 224 9.86 6.86 -15.49
C TYR A 224 9.48 6.91 -14.01
N ASN A 225 8.61 7.85 -13.64
CA ASN A 225 8.13 7.98 -12.27
C ASN A 225 7.33 6.76 -11.83
N VAL A 226 6.47 6.20 -12.68
CA VAL A 226 5.72 4.98 -12.36
C VAL A 226 6.63 3.77 -12.19
N LEU A 227 7.51 3.50 -13.15
CA LEU A 227 8.40 2.34 -13.09
C LEU A 227 9.39 2.43 -11.94
N ASN A 228 9.70 3.64 -11.48
CA ASN A 228 10.50 3.89 -10.27
C ASN A 228 9.67 4.08 -8.99
N LEU A 229 8.34 3.89 -9.04
CA LEU A 229 7.39 4.11 -7.93
C LEU A 229 7.54 5.48 -7.24
N GLN A 230 8.00 6.49 -8.00
CA GLN A 230 8.15 7.88 -7.55
C GLN A 230 6.89 8.71 -7.78
N ASN A 231 5.97 8.22 -8.61
CA ASN A 231 4.70 8.89 -8.90
C ASN A 231 3.82 8.95 -7.64
N THR A 232 3.11 10.05 -7.48
CA THR A 232 2.10 10.25 -6.44
C THR A 232 0.69 10.04 -7.00
N VAL A 233 0.52 10.17 -8.33
CA VAL A 233 -0.74 9.99 -9.06
C VAL A 233 -0.64 8.77 -9.96
N GLN A 234 -1.74 8.03 -10.09
CA GLN A 234 -1.79 6.85 -10.95
C GLN A 234 -1.87 7.26 -12.42
N TYR A 235 -0.89 6.85 -13.22
CA TYR A 235 -0.84 7.13 -14.66
C TYR A 235 -0.95 5.87 -15.51
N LEU A 236 -0.44 4.74 -15.00
CA LEU A 236 -0.23 3.57 -15.83
C LEU A 236 -1.52 2.76 -16.01
N LYS A 237 -2.05 2.79 -17.24
CA LYS A 237 -3.19 1.98 -17.64
C LYS A 237 -2.77 0.98 -18.70
N ILE A 238 -2.96 -0.30 -18.41
CA ILE A 238 -2.61 -1.41 -19.30
C ILE A 238 -3.80 -1.77 -20.18
N LYS A 239 -3.61 -1.80 -21.51
CA LYS A 239 -4.64 -2.18 -22.48
C LYS A 239 -4.85 -3.69 -22.56
N ASN A 240 -3.77 -4.47 -22.45
CA ASN A 240 -3.81 -5.93 -22.45
C ASN A 240 -3.07 -6.48 -21.21
N ASN A 241 -3.83 -6.99 -20.23
CA ASN A 241 -3.26 -7.46 -18.96
C ASN A 241 -2.24 -8.59 -19.16
N GLU A 242 -2.49 -9.54 -20.08
CA GLU A 242 -1.62 -10.72 -20.23
C GLU A 242 -0.24 -10.33 -20.79
N LYS A 243 -0.23 -9.55 -21.88
CA LYS A 243 1.01 -9.00 -22.46
C LYS A 243 1.69 -8.02 -21.49
N GLY A 244 0.91 -7.19 -20.80
CA GLY A 244 1.40 -6.22 -19.81
C GLY A 244 2.07 -6.87 -18.63
N PHE A 245 1.48 -7.94 -18.09
CA PHE A 245 2.04 -8.69 -16.97
C PHE A 245 3.32 -9.44 -17.37
N TYR A 246 3.39 -9.92 -18.61
CA TYR A 246 4.63 -10.52 -19.11
C TYR A 246 5.75 -9.48 -19.19
N LEU A 247 5.51 -8.28 -19.72
CA LEU A 247 6.48 -7.18 -19.67
C LEU A 247 6.90 -6.84 -18.22
N ILE A 248 5.95 -6.73 -17.29
CA ILE A 248 6.24 -6.53 -15.85
C ILE A 248 7.16 -7.65 -15.32
N SER A 249 6.93 -8.90 -15.72
CA SER A 249 7.78 -10.02 -15.31
C SER A 249 9.22 -9.90 -15.83
N LYS A 250 9.40 -9.40 -17.07
CA LYS A 250 10.72 -9.15 -17.65
C LYS A 250 11.42 -7.98 -16.95
N LEU A 251 10.70 -6.90 -16.68
CA LEU A 251 11.23 -5.76 -15.90
C LEU A 251 11.64 -6.18 -14.49
N LYS A 252 10.81 -6.97 -13.80
CA LYS A 252 11.14 -7.54 -12.48
C LYS A 252 12.47 -8.29 -12.51
N SER A 253 12.74 -9.07 -13.55
CA SER A 253 13.98 -9.86 -13.67
C SER A 253 15.26 -9.04 -13.81
N LEU A 254 15.15 -7.73 -14.06
CA LEU A 254 16.28 -6.80 -14.10
C LEU A 254 16.63 -6.20 -12.72
N ILE A 255 15.73 -6.35 -11.74
CA ILE A 255 15.89 -5.76 -10.41
C ILE A 255 16.63 -6.74 -9.49
N GLN A 256 17.42 -6.21 -8.55
CA GLN A 256 18.07 -7.00 -7.49
C GLN A 256 17.05 -7.85 -6.72
N ASN A 257 17.40 -9.10 -6.42
CA ASN A 257 16.46 -10.12 -5.91
C ASN A 257 15.68 -9.69 -4.66
N ASP A 258 16.32 -8.95 -3.75
CA ASP A 258 15.75 -8.41 -2.51
C ASP A 258 14.72 -7.30 -2.75
N LEU A 259 14.81 -6.59 -3.88
CA LEU A 259 13.93 -5.48 -4.24
C LEU A 259 12.81 -5.86 -5.21
N GLN A 260 12.85 -7.06 -5.80
CA GLN A 260 11.88 -7.50 -6.81
C GLN A 260 10.45 -7.56 -6.30
N GLU A 261 10.22 -8.07 -5.09
CA GLU A 261 8.86 -8.20 -4.54
C GLU A 261 8.28 -6.86 -4.10
N VAL A 262 9.13 -5.96 -3.59
CA VAL A 262 8.75 -4.57 -3.27
C VAL A 262 8.30 -3.86 -4.55
N TRP A 263 9.12 -3.92 -5.60
CA TRP A 263 8.78 -3.29 -6.88
C TRP A 263 7.51 -3.86 -7.49
N LEU A 264 7.38 -5.20 -7.53
CA LEU A 264 6.21 -5.85 -8.09
C LEU A 264 4.94 -5.47 -7.31
N GLY A 265 4.99 -5.45 -5.99
CA GLY A 265 3.87 -5.01 -5.16
C GLY A 265 3.42 -3.59 -5.52
N GLY A 266 4.39 -2.68 -5.73
CA GLY A 266 4.10 -1.28 -6.01
C GLY A 266 3.48 -1.08 -7.38
N ILE A 267 4.02 -1.76 -8.40
CA ILE A 267 3.47 -1.73 -9.75
C ILE A 267 2.07 -2.34 -9.79
N LEU A 268 1.84 -3.45 -9.10
CA LEU A 268 0.52 -4.08 -9.05
C LEU A 268 -0.52 -3.18 -8.37
N LYS A 269 -0.13 -2.44 -7.33
CA LYS A 269 -0.98 -1.41 -6.70
C LYS A 269 -1.28 -0.25 -7.65
N GLU A 270 -0.28 0.22 -8.40
CA GLU A 270 -0.43 1.27 -9.41
C GLU A 270 -1.49 0.94 -10.46
N ILE A 271 -1.49 -0.30 -10.96
CA ILE A 271 -2.42 -0.75 -12.01
C ILE A 271 -3.72 -1.37 -11.46
N GLY A 272 -3.91 -1.36 -10.14
CA GLY A 272 -5.09 -1.91 -9.46
C GLY A 272 -5.29 -3.42 -9.67
N LYS A 273 -4.22 -4.22 -9.59
CA LYS A 273 -4.28 -5.69 -9.79
C LYS A 273 -3.73 -6.43 -8.57
N SER A 274 -4.35 -7.57 -8.24
CA SER A 274 -3.86 -8.42 -7.15
C SER A 274 -2.69 -9.30 -7.60
N LYS A 275 -1.79 -9.63 -6.67
CA LYS A 275 -0.69 -10.58 -6.92
C LYS A 275 -1.18 -11.95 -7.37
N LYS A 276 -2.32 -12.42 -6.83
CA LYS A 276 -2.96 -13.67 -7.24
C LYS A 276 -3.38 -13.63 -8.71
N TYR A 277 -4.02 -12.53 -9.15
CA TYR A 277 -4.44 -12.36 -10.53
C TYR A 277 -3.23 -12.21 -11.48
N TYR A 278 -2.22 -11.45 -11.08
CA TYR A 278 -0.96 -11.37 -11.81
C TYR A 278 -0.34 -12.75 -12.02
N ASN A 279 -0.17 -13.53 -10.94
CA ASN A 279 0.45 -14.85 -10.98
C ASN A 279 -0.31 -15.85 -11.87
N SER A 280 -1.63 -15.75 -11.95
CA SER A 280 -2.42 -16.64 -12.83
C SER A 280 -2.39 -16.24 -14.30
N LYS A 281 -1.94 -15.02 -14.62
CA LYS A 281 -2.03 -14.44 -15.96
C LYS A 281 -0.69 -14.16 -16.64
N TYR A 282 0.37 -13.82 -15.93
CA TYR A 282 1.61 -13.36 -16.57
C TYR A 282 2.29 -14.39 -17.47
N ARG A 283 2.03 -15.70 -17.27
CA ARG A 283 2.58 -16.79 -18.10
C ARG A 283 1.63 -17.27 -19.20
N THR A 284 0.42 -16.74 -19.33
CA THR A 284 -0.53 -17.22 -20.36
C THR A 284 0.03 -17.01 -21.76
N VAL A 285 0.76 -15.91 -21.98
CA VAL A 285 1.36 -15.56 -23.28
C VAL A 285 2.53 -16.45 -23.72
N VAL A 286 3.07 -17.28 -22.81
CA VAL A 286 4.14 -18.27 -23.10
C VAL A 286 3.68 -19.72 -22.93
N GLY A 287 2.39 -19.93 -22.67
CA GLY A 287 1.82 -21.27 -22.47
C GLY A 287 1.60 -22.00 -23.79
N SER A 288 1.35 -23.31 -23.71
CA SER A 288 1.01 -24.15 -24.88
C SER A 288 -0.21 -23.68 -25.65
N ASN A 289 -1.09 -22.90 -25.01
CA ASN A 289 -2.32 -22.36 -25.57
C ASN A 289 -2.19 -20.88 -25.98
N ALA A 290 -0.97 -20.33 -25.99
CA ALA A 290 -0.73 -18.95 -26.39
C ALA A 290 -1.05 -18.76 -27.88
N THR A 291 -1.72 -17.65 -28.21
CA THR A 291 -2.04 -17.32 -29.60
C THR A 291 -0.79 -16.90 -30.38
N ASP A 292 -0.83 -16.97 -31.70
CA ASP A 292 0.28 -16.53 -32.57
C ASP A 292 0.69 -15.07 -32.28
N ASP A 293 -0.29 -14.18 -32.04
CA ASP A 293 -0.06 -12.78 -31.66
C ASP A 293 0.61 -12.63 -30.27
N GLN A 294 0.35 -13.55 -29.34
CA GLN A 294 1.04 -13.59 -28.05
C GLN A 294 2.47 -14.11 -28.18
N GLN A 295 2.67 -15.18 -28.96
CA GLN A 295 3.99 -15.75 -29.22
C GLN A 295 4.89 -14.73 -29.92
N HIS A 296 4.39 -14.10 -30.98
CA HIS A 296 5.12 -13.05 -31.68
C HIS A 296 5.49 -11.87 -30.76
N PHE A 297 4.55 -11.45 -29.90
CA PHE A 297 4.83 -10.42 -28.89
C PHE A 297 5.96 -10.82 -27.95
N VAL A 298 5.94 -12.05 -27.43
CA VAL A 298 6.97 -12.58 -26.55
C VAL A 298 8.33 -12.60 -27.24
N GLU A 299 8.40 -13.09 -28.48
CA GLU A 299 9.64 -13.14 -29.26
C GLU A 299 10.26 -11.76 -29.46
N VAL A 300 9.44 -10.77 -29.86
CA VAL A 300 9.89 -9.39 -30.07
C VAL A 300 10.35 -8.77 -28.76
N LEU A 301 9.59 -8.93 -27.68
CA LEU A 301 9.93 -8.41 -26.36
C LEU A 301 11.23 -9.03 -25.83
N ASP A 302 11.38 -10.36 -25.94
CA ASP A 302 12.56 -11.07 -25.46
C ASP A 302 13.82 -10.67 -26.22
N THR A 303 13.69 -10.41 -27.51
CA THR A 303 14.76 -9.88 -28.36
C THR A 303 15.19 -8.50 -27.87
N ILE A 304 14.26 -7.55 -27.68
CA ILE A 304 14.55 -6.21 -27.15
C ILE A 304 15.23 -6.29 -25.78
N PHE A 305 14.76 -7.18 -24.90
CA PHE A 305 15.36 -7.34 -23.57
C PHE A 305 16.79 -7.87 -23.63
N LYS A 306 17.04 -8.85 -24.50
CA LYS A 306 18.36 -9.47 -24.66
C LYS A 306 19.36 -8.53 -25.32
N GLU A 307 18.95 -7.82 -26.37
CA GLU A 307 19.84 -7.06 -27.23
C GLU A 307 20.02 -5.61 -26.79
N ASN A 308 19.01 -4.98 -26.17
CA ASN A 308 19.05 -3.56 -25.85
C ASN A 308 19.01 -3.30 -24.35
N ILE A 309 18.02 -3.88 -23.64
CA ILE A 309 17.75 -3.48 -22.26
C ILE A 309 18.77 -4.05 -21.28
N LYS A 310 19.15 -5.33 -21.40
CA LYS A 310 20.12 -5.95 -20.47
C LYS A 310 21.48 -5.24 -20.45
N GLN A 311 21.88 -4.65 -21.58
CA GLN A 311 23.13 -3.90 -21.69
C GLN A 311 23.11 -2.57 -20.93
N LEU A 312 21.93 -2.08 -20.56
CA LEU A 312 21.75 -0.82 -19.82
C LEU A 312 21.69 -1.03 -18.30
N VAL A 313 21.67 -2.28 -17.84
CA VAL A 313 21.54 -2.65 -16.42
C VAL A 313 22.84 -3.28 -15.87
N SER A 314 23.73 -3.73 -16.76
CA SER A 314 25.09 -4.20 -16.46
C SER A 314 26.05 -3.06 -16.17
#